data_AF-A0A5W2M5V1-F1
#
_entry.id   AF-A0A5W2M5V1-F1
#
_cell.length_a   1.000
_cell.length_b   1.000
_cell.length_c   1.000
_cell.angle_alpha   90.00
_cell.angle_beta   90.00
_cell.angle_gamma   90.00
#
_symmetry.space_group_name_H-M   'P 1'
#
loop_
_entity.id
_entity.type
_entity.pdbx_description
1 polymer ?
#
loop_
_entity_poly.entity_id
_entity_poly.type
_entity_poly.pdbx_seq_one_letter_code
_entity_poly.pdbx_strand_id
1 'polypeptide(L)'
;MNRVTTGVIISLLIVAAALAWTTSRYHDNAVKYKSQRDTATHSLNLANETISDMTLRQRQNAALDAKYTQELADAKAESEKLRADLASGRRRLQLHAVCMPAAA
;
A
#
# COMPACT_ATOMS: atom_id res chain seq x y z
N MET A 1 48.29 -25.29 -51.29
CA MET A 1 47.76 -25.32 -49.91
C MET A 1 47.62 -26.77 -49.48
N ASN A 2 48.32 -27.21 -48.44
CA ASN A 2 48.34 -28.62 -48.04
C ASN A 2 47.00 -29.02 -47.41
N ARG A 3 46.51 -30.24 -47.70
CA ARG A 3 45.26 -30.74 -47.13
C ARG A 3 45.24 -30.72 -45.59
N VAL A 4 46.42 -30.89 -44.98
CA VAL A 4 46.63 -30.76 -43.54
C VAL A 4 46.36 -29.33 -43.04
N THR A 5 46.91 -28.31 -43.70
CA THR A 5 46.67 -26.90 -43.31
C THR A 5 45.21 -26.50 -43.41
N THR A 6 44.49 -26.99 -44.43
CA THR A 6 43.04 -26.77 -44.57
C THR A 6 42.25 -27.45 -43.45
N GLY A 7 42.59 -28.69 -43.10
CA GLY A 7 41.94 -29.42 -42.01
C GLY A 7 42.12 -28.73 -40.64
N VAL A 8 43.32 -28.23 -40.35
CA VAL A 8 43.60 -27.49 -39.11
C VAL A 8 42.78 -26.20 -39.03
N ILE A 9 42.73 -25.42 -40.12
CA ILE A 9 41.94 -24.18 -40.15
C ILE A 9 40.45 -24.46 -39.91
N ILE A 10 39.89 -25.48 -40.55
CA ILE A 10 38.48 -25.86 -40.36
C ILE A 10 38.22 -26.26 -38.89
N SER A 11 39.11 -27.05 -38.28
CA SER A 11 38.96 -27.45 -36.88
C SER A 11 38.96 -26.26 -35.91
N LEU A 12 39.84 -25.28 -36.14
CA LEU A 12 39.90 -24.06 -35.32
C LEU A 12 38.64 -23.21 -35.47
N LEU A 13 38.08 -23.09 -36.68
CA LEU A 13 36.83 -22.37 -36.91
C LEU A 13 35.65 -23.04 -36.20
N ILE A 14 35.57 -24.37 -36.19
CA ILE A 14 34.53 -25.12 -35.47
C ILE A 14 34.64 -24.87 -33.96
N VAL A 15 35.86 -24.93 -33.41
CA VAL A 15 36.09 -24.67 -31.98
C VAL A 15 35.71 -23.24 -31.62
N ALA A 16 36.09 -22.25 -32.43
CA ALA A 16 35.73 -20.85 -32.21
C ALA A 16 34.21 -20.63 -32.28
N ALA A 17 33.52 -21.25 -33.24
CA ALA A 17 32.07 -21.17 -33.35
C ALA A 17 31.37 -21.81 -32.14
N ALA A 18 31.85 -22.96 -31.67
CA ALA A 18 31.31 -23.63 -30.49
C ALA A 18 31.48 -22.75 -29.23
N LEU A 19 32.67 -22.18 -29.02
CA LEU A 19 32.94 -21.27 -27.90
C LEU A 19 32.06 -20.02 -27.94
N ALA A 20 31.89 -19.41 -29.12
CA ALA A 20 31.02 -18.25 -29.29
C ALA A 20 29.57 -18.58 -28.95
N TRP A 21 29.06 -19.73 -29.43
CA TRP A 21 27.71 -20.19 -29.15
C TRP A 21 27.48 -20.52 -27.67
N THR A 22 28.44 -21.18 -27.01
CA THR A 22 28.31 -21.45 -25.57
C THR A 22 28.30 -20.15 -24.77
N THR A 23 29.17 -19.20 -25.12
CA THR A 23 29.30 -17.93 -24.41
C THR A 23 28.02 -17.11 -24.52
N SER A 24 27.44 -16.99 -25.72
CA SER A 24 26.16 -16.29 -25.90
C SER A 24 25.03 -16.99 -25.15
N ARG A 25 24.97 -18.32 -25.18
CA ARG A 25 23.95 -19.09 -24.44
C ARG A 25 24.01 -18.84 -22.93
N TYR A 26 25.20 -18.80 -22.35
CA TYR A 26 25.38 -18.51 -20.92
C TYR A 26 25.06 -17.05 -20.59
N HIS A 27 25.48 -16.11 -21.44
CA HIS A 27 25.18 -14.69 -21.27
C HIS A 27 23.67 -14.43 -21.30
N ASP A 28 22.96 -14.94 -22.30
CA ASP A 28 21.50 -14.78 -22.43
C ASP A 28 20.77 -15.37 -21.22
N ASN A 29 21.21 -16.53 -20.73
CA ASN A 29 20.65 -17.11 -19.52
C ASN A 29 20.91 -16.21 -18.31
N ALA A 30 22.14 -15.72 -18.12
CA ALA A 30 22.48 -14.84 -17.00
C ALA A 30 21.66 -13.54 -17.01
N VAL A 31 21.47 -12.93 -18.18
CA VAL A 31 20.64 -11.73 -18.35
C VAL A 31 19.18 -12.03 -18.00
N LYS A 32 18.64 -13.15 -18.48
CA LYS A 32 17.27 -13.57 -18.15
C LYS A 32 17.07 -13.82 -16.66
N TYR A 33 18.01 -14.49 -16.00
CA TYR A 33 17.94 -14.72 -14.54
C TYR A 33 18.04 -13.41 -13.76
N LYS A 34 18.92 -12.50 -14.18
CA LYS A 34 19.03 -11.17 -13.57
C LYS A 34 17.72 -10.38 -13.72
N SER A 35 17.16 -10.32 -14.93
CA SER A 35 15.91 -9.62 -15.18
C SER A 35 14.74 -10.18 -14.36
N GLN A 36 14.61 -11.51 -14.26
CA GLN A 36 13.57 -12.12 -13.42
C GLN A 36 13.74 -11.76 -11.94
N ARG A 37 14.98 -11.77 -11.44
CA ARG A 37 15.29 -11.36 -10.06
C ARG A 37 14.99 -9.89 -9.81
N ASP A 38 15.37 -9.02 -10.73
CA ASP A 38 15.14 -7.57 -10.60
C ASP A 38 13.63 -7.29 -10.57
N THR A 39 12.86 -7.93 -11.45
CA THR A 39 11.39 -7.87 -11.44
C THR A 39 10.80 -8.38 -10.12
N ALA A 40 11.23 -9.55 -9.64
CA ALA A 40 10.74 -10.10 -8.38
C ALA A 40 11.08 -9.18 -7.19
N THR A 41 12.31 -8.69 -7.13
CA THR A 41 12.76 -7.75 -6.08
C THR A 41 11.95 -6.46 -6.12
N HIS A 42 11.71 -5.92 -7.30
CA HIS A 42 10.88 -4.73 -7.47
C HIS A 42 9.44 -4.96 -6.99
N SER A 43 8.81 -6.07 -7.37
CA SER A 43 7.46 -6.42 -6.91
C SER A 43 7.37 -6.60 -5.40
N LEU A 44 8.41 -7.21 -4.80
CA LEU A 44 8.49 -7.42 -3.36
C LEU A 44 8.65 -6.09 -2.61
N ASN A 45 9.49 -5.19 -3.12
CA ASN A 45 9.67 -3.86 -2.56
C ASN A 45 8.36 -3.07 -2.63
N LEU A 46 7.67 -3.08 -3.78
CA LEU A 46 6.39 -2.41 -3.96
C LEU A 46 5.32 -2.94 -2.99
N ALA A 47 5.25 -4.27 -2.83
CA ALA A 47 4.34 -4.88 -1.87
C ALA A 47 4.68 -4.48 -0.43
N ASN A 48 5.97 -4.43 -0.07
CA ASN A 48 6.42 -4.04 1.25
C ASN A 48 6.12 -2.56 1.55
N GLU A 49 6.34 -1.67 0.58
CA GLU A 49 5.94 -0.25 0.68
C GLU A 49 4.42 -0.11 0.89
N THR A 50 3.63 -0.88 0.13
CA THR A 50 2.17 -0.89 0.26
C THR A 50 1.72 -1.37 1.64
N ILE A 51 2.32 -2.43 2.18
CA ILE A 51 2.02 -2.94 3.53
C ILE A 51 2.38 -1.91 4.60
N SER A 52 3.51 -1.24 4.44
CA SER A 52 3.93 -0.17 5.36
C SER A 52 2.94 0.99 5.36
N ASP A 53 2.48 1.43 4.18
CA ASP A 53 1.46 2.47 4.05
C ASP A 53 0.14 2.04 4.71
N MET A 54 -0.33 0.82 4.40
CA MET A 54 -1.55 0.27 5.02
C MET A 54 -1.46 0.26 6.55
N THR A 55 -0.30 -0.14 7.09
CA THR A 55 -0.08 -0.17 8.55
C THR A 55 -0.11 1.23 9.16
N LEU A 56 0.50 2.21 8.49
CA LEU A 56 0.48 3.60 8.94
C LEU A 56 -0.96 4.14 8.97
N ARG A 57 -1.72 3.91 7.90
CA ARG A 57 -3.12 4.35 7.79
C ARG A 57 -4.02 3.69 8.83
N GLN A 58 -3.81 2.41 9.13
CA GLN A 58 -4.54 1.74 10.22
C GLN A 58 -4.29 2.40 11.57
N ARG A 59 -3.04 2.75 11.88
CA ARG A 59 -2.70 3.46 13.12
C ARG A 59 -3.31 4.86 13.18
N GLN A 60 -3.26 5.59 12.07
CA GLN A 60 -3.88 6.91 11.96
C GLN A 60 -5.40 6.84 12.12
N ASN A 61 -6.05 5.87 11.49
CA ASN A 61 -7.48 5.63 11.63
C ASN A 61 -7.86 5.26 13.07
N ALA A 62 -7.07 4.42 13.74
CA ALA A 62 -7.31 4.06 15.14
C ALA A 62 -7.15 5.28 16.08
N ALA A 63 -6.17 6.14 15.83
CA ALA A 63 -6.01 7.39 16.58
C ALA A 63 -7.19 8.35 16.34
N LEU A 64 -7.66 8.44 15.10
CA LEU A 64 -8.80 9.26 14.72
C LEU A 64 -10.10 8.74 15.37
N ASP A 65 -10.30 7.42 15.37
CA ASP A 65 -11.44 6.75 15.99
C ASP A 65 -11.47 6.98 17.51
N ALA A 66 -10.32 6.84 18.18
CA ALA A 66 -10.19 7.14 19.61
C ALA A 66 -10.56 8.59 19.93
N LYS A 67 -10.06 9.54 19.11
CA LYS A 67 -10.37 10.96 19.26
C LYS A 67 -11.88 11.23 19.15
N TYR A 68 -12.52 10.76 18.07
CA TYR A 68 -13.94 11.02 17.86
C TYR A 68 -14.84 10.27 18.83
N THR A 69 -14.44 9.09 19.29
CA THR A 69 -15.17 8.36 20.34
C THR A 69 -15.16 9.16 21.64
N GLN A 70 -14.02 9.77 22.00
CA GLN A 70 -13.93 10.62 23.18
C GLN A 70 -14.78 11.89 23.03
N GLU A 71 -14.68 12.59 21.90
CA GLU A 71 -15.49 13.79 21.62
C GLU A 71 -16.99 13.49 21.67
N LEU A 72 -17.42 12.33 21.15
CA LEU A 72 -18.81 11.88 21.20
C LEU A 72 -19.27 11.61 22.64
N ALA A 73 -18.43 10.96 23.45
CA ALA A 73 -18.73 10.68 24.84
C ALA A 73 -18.86 11.97 25.67
N ASP A 74 -17.96 12.93 25.45
CA ASP A 74 -17.97 14.22 26.14
C ASP A 74 -19.21 15.04 25.77
N ALA A 75 -19.53 15.16 24.47
CA ALA A 75 -20.73 15.85 24.00
C ALA A 75 -22.02 15.21 24.54
N LYS A 76 -22.05 13.87 24.65
CA LYS A 76 -23.17 13.16 25.25
C LYS A 76 -23.29 13.47 26.75
N ALA A 77 -22.18 13.44 27.48
CA ALA A 77 -22.16 13.76 28.91
C ALA A 77 -22.62 15.21 29.17
N GLU A 78 -22.18 16.16 28.33
CA GLU A 78 -22.63 17.55 28.42
C GLU A 78 -24.13 17.67 28.14
N SER A 79 -24.64 17.00 27.09
CA SER A 79 -26.08 17.01 26.78
C SER A 79 -26.92 16.41 27.91
N GLU A 80 -26.50 15.30 28.51
CA GLU A 80 -27.17 14.67 29.65
C GLU A 80 -27.15 15.59 30.88
N LYS A 81 -26.02 16.25 31.15
CA LYS A 81 -25.91 17.24 32.23
C LYS A 81 -26.86 18.42 32.00
N LEU A 82 -26.92 18.98 30.79
CA LEU A 82 -27.85 20.06 30.45
C LEU A 82 -29.30 19.61 30.63
N ARG A 83 -29.66 18.41 30.18
CA ARG A 83 -31.00 17.82 30.39
C ARG A 83 -31.32 17.66 31.87
N ALA A 84 -30.38 17.20 32.68
CA ALA A 84 -30.57 17.07 34.12
C ALA A 84 -30.73 18.44 34.82
N ASP A 85 -29.95 19.44 34.42
CA ASP A 85 -30.07 20.82 34.92
C ASP A 85 -31.44 21.43 34.58
N LEU A 86 -31.97 21.14 33.39
CA LEU A 86 -33.32 21.56 32.97
C LEU A 86 -34.42 20.83 33.76
N ALA A 87 -34.31 19.51 33.90
CA ALA A 87 -35.29 18.70 34.63
C ALA A 87 -35.36 19.04 36.12
N SER A 88 -34.21 19.34 36.74
CA SER A 88 -34.12 19.82 38.12
C SER A 88 -34.52 21.30 38.29
N GLY A 89 -34.83 22.01 37.20
CA GLY A 89 -35.21 23.42 37.22
C GLY A 89 -34.05 24.39 37.53
N ARG A 90 -32.81 23.89 37.64
CA ARG A 90 -31.60 24.71 37.87
C ARG A 90 -31.27 25.59 36.66
N ARG A 91 -31.62 25.14 35.45
CA ARG A 91 -31.60 25.95 34.22
C ARG A 91 -33.00 26.00 33.62
N ARG A 92 -33.32 27.09 32.90
CA ARG A 92 -34.56 27.25 32.14
C ARG A 92 -34.25 27.45 30.66
N LEU A 93 -35.03 26.79 29.81
CA LEU A 93 -34.91 26.90 28.35
C LEU A 93 -35.85 28.00 27.86
N GLN A 94 -35.32 28.97 27.12
CA GLN A 94 -36.14 29.96 26.42
C GLN A 94 -36.37 29.46 25.00
N LEU A 95 -37.64 29.28 24.64
CA LEU A 95 -38.07 28.82 23.33
C LEU A 95 -38.80 29.96 22.64
N HIS A 96 -38.41 30.27 21.41
CA HIS A 96 -39.15 31.20 20.58
C HIS A 96 -40.33 30.44 19.93
N ALA A 97 -41.39 30.20 20.71
CA ALA A 97 -42.55 29.45 20.27
C ALA A 97 -43.68 30.39 19.80
N VAL A 98 -44.33 30.03 18.70
CA VAL A 98 -45.60 30.63 18.25
C VAL A 98 -46.71 29.66 18.61
N CYS A 99 -47.57 30.02 19.56
CA CYS A 99 -48.74 29.21 19.88
C CYS A 99 -49.80 29.35 18.77
N MET A 100 -50.11 28.25 18.09
CA MET A 100 -51.23 28.21 17.16
C MET A 100 -52.53 27.90 17.92
N PRO A 101 -53.65 28.56 17.56
CA PRO A 101 -54.95 28.27 18.18
C PRO A 101 -55.37 26.83 17.87
N ALA A 102 -55.98 26.16 18.85
CA ALA A 102 -56.49 24.81 18.69
C ALA A 102 -57.58 24.80 17.60
N ALA A 103 -57.43 23.94 16.58
CA ALA A 103 -58.46 23.73 15.59
C ALA A 103 -59.69 23.11 16.27
N ALA A 104 -60.84 23.76 16.08
CA ALA A 104 -62.15 23.36 16.62
C ALA A 104 -62.74 22.17 15.86
#